data_AF-A0A202DFA7-F1
#
_entry.id   AF-A0A202DFA7-F1
#
_cell.length_a   1.000
_cell.length_b   1.000
_cell.length_c   1.000
_cell.angle_alpha   90.00
_cell.angle_beta   90.00
_cell.angle_gamma   90.00
#
_symmetry.space_group_name_H-M   'P 1'
#
loop_
_entity.id
_entity.type
_entity.pdbx_description
1 polymer ?
#
loop_
_entity_poly.entity_id
_entity_poly.type
_entity_poly.pdbx_seq_one_letter_code
_entity_poly.pdbx_strand_id
1 'polypeptide(L)'
;MIKNILIHVCCANCASASIERLIEQGNEVSLYYANSNIDSLEEFERRRQDVGNLAERLKLVLYEEEYDHSEWLEYIVGLEKEPEGGARCRKCFEYNIDKLAKKAAEQNIDNFTTTLTISPHKKSSVIFEVGSDYKGFLEEDFKKNDGFKRS
;
A
#
# COMPACT_ATOMS: atom_id res chain seq x y z
N MET A 1 -19.86 1.82 12.58
CA MET A 1 -20.09 0.64 11.72
C MET A 1 -18.73 -0.01 11.53
N ILE A 2 -18.63 -1.32 11.74
CA ILE A 2 -17.41 -2.09 11.50
C ILE A 2 -17.24 -2.16 9.98
N LYS A 3 -16.05 -1.84 9.46
CA LYS A 3 -15.69 -2.03 8.06
C LYS A 3 -14.65 -3.13 7.96
N ASN A 4 -14.72 -3.94 6.91
CA ASN A 4 -13.63 -4.82 6.51
C ASN A 4 -12.75 -4.07 5.51
N ILE A 5 -11.45 -3.94 5.81
CA ILE A 5 -10.50 -3.10 5.07
C ILE A 5 -9.27 -3.94 4.69
N LEU A 6 -8.94 -3.94 3.39
CA LEU A 6 -7.66 -4.43 2.88
C LEU A 6 -6.68 -3.25 2.78
N ILE A 7 -5.58 -3.28 3.53
CA ILE A 7 -4.57 -2.23 3.48
C ILE A 7 -3.31 -2.69 2.75
N HIS A 8 -2.93 -1.95 1.70
CA HIS A 8 -1.65 -2.12 1.03
C HIS A 8 -0.49 -1.59 1.90
N VAL A 9 0.53 -2.43 2.07
CA VAL A 9 1.71 -2.17 2.90
C VAL A 9 2.98 -2.18 2.05
N CYS A 10 3.65 -1.03 1.91
CA CYS A 10 4.91 -0.96 1.15
C CYS A 10 6.16 -1.22 2.00
N CYS A 11 6.05 -1.11 3.33
CA CYS A 11 7.11 -1.30 4.33
C CYS A 11 6.47 -1.48 5.72
N ALA A 12 6.97 -2.44 6.52
CA ALA A 12 6.41 -2.76 7.83
C ALA A 12 6.51 -1.60 8.84
N ASN A 13 7.67 -0.91 8.89
CA ASN A 13 7.91 0.16 9.86
C ASN A 13 6.92 1.33 9.71
N CYS A 14 6.63 1.72 8.47
CA CYS A 14 5.69 2.79 8.19
C CYS A 14 4.21 2.36 8.34
N ALA A 15 3.94 1.06 8.40
CA ALA A 15 2.58 0.54 8.40
C ALA A 15 2.00 0.32 9.80
N SER A 16 2.83 0.03 10.82
CA SER A 16 2.35 -0.33 12.17
C SER A 16 1.37 0.70 12.73
N ALA A 17 1.73 1.99 12.73
CA ALA A 17 0.87 3.05 13.25
C ALA A 17 -0.42 3.24 12.43
N SER A 18 -0.36 3.00 11.11
CA SER A 18 -1.52 3.10 10.23
C SER A 18 -2.51 1.96 10.48
N ILE A 19 -2.00 0.73 10.64
CA ILE A 19 -2.77 -0.48 10.92
C ILE A 19 -3.40 -0.39 12.32
N GLU A 20 -2.63 -0.01 13.34
CA GLU A 20 -3.13 0.19 14.71
C GLU A 20 -4.28 1.19 14.74
N ARG A 21 -4.14 2.35 14.07
CA ARG A 21 -5.21 3.35 13.96
C ARG A 21 -6.48 2.77 13.35
N LEU A 22 -6.37 1.98 12.28
CA LEU A 22 -7.55 1.36 11.65
C LEU A 22 -8.23 0.36 12.60
N ILE A 23 -7.46 -0.42 13.34
CA ILE A 23 -7.98 -1.38 14.34
C ILE A 23 -8.66 -0.63 15.50
N GLU A 24 -8.04 0.43 16.02
CA GLU A 24 -8.59 1.26 17.11
C GLU A 24 -9.92 1.94 16.74
N GLN A 25 -10.13 2.21 15.46
CA GLN A 25 -11.41 2.71 14.93
C GLN A 25 -12.51 1.63 14.87
N GLY A 26 -12.20 0.38 15.22
CA GLY A 26 -13.12 -0.75 15.24
C GLY A 26 -13.29 -1.42 13.87
N ASN A 27 -12.30 -1.30 12.97
CA ASN A 27 -12.33 -1.97 11.68
C ASN A 27 -11.68 -3.37 11.76
N GLU A 28 -12.15 -4.28 10.90
CA GLU A 28 -11.46 -5.52 10.60
C GLU A 28 -10.43 -5.25 9.50
N VAL A 29 -9.17 -5.60 9.74
CA VAL A 29 -8.06 -5.24 8.86
C VAL A 29 -7.37 -6.50 8.35
N SER A 30 -7.18 -6.56 7.03
CA SER A 30 -6.28 -7.51 6.38
C SER A 30 -5.17 -6.75 5.67
N LEU A 31 -3.97 -7.34 5.63
CA LEU A 31 -2.80 -6.75 5.00
C LEU A 31 -2.63 -7.26 3.57
N TYR A 32 -2.13 -6.40 2.70
CA TYR A 32 -1.74 -6.76 1.35
C TYR A 32 -0.32 -6.26 1.05
N TYR A 33 0.56 -7.18 0.66
CA TYR A 33 1.92 -6.86 0.23
C TYR A 33 2.09 -7.13 -1.26
N ALA A 34 2.25 -6.06 -2.03
CA ALA A 34 2.62 -6.10 -3.44
C ALA A 34 3.53 -4.90 -3.72
N ASN A 35 4.73 -5.12 -4.22
CA ASN A 35 5.71 -4.03 -4.38
C ASN A 35 6.78 -4.36 -5.43
N SER A 36 6.34 -4.73 -6.62
CA SER A 36 7.22 -5.03 -7.76
C SER A 36 8.07 -3.84 -8.22
N ASN A 37 7.73 -2.62 -7.77
CA ASN A 37 8.54 -1.43 -8.03
C ASN A 37 9.83 -1.34 -7.21
N ILE A 38 10.10 -2.29 -6.31
CA ILE A 38 11.41 -2.47 -5.69
C ILE A 38 12.35 -3.06 -6.74
N ASP A 39 13.57 -2.53 -6.85
CA ASP A 39 14.54 -2.90 -7.89
C ASP A 39 15.25 -4.25 -7.62
N SER A 40 15.43 -4.59 -6.34
CA SER A 40 16.09 -5.84 -5.95
C SER A 40 15.13 -6.84 -5.30
N LEU A 41 15.20 -8.08 -5.77
CA LEU A 41 14.48 -9.21 -5.17
C LEU A 41 14.84 -9.39 -3.68
N GLU A 42 16.11 -9.15 -3.32
CA GLU A 42 16.56 -9.22 -1.93
C GLU A 42 15.84 -8.20 -1.04
N GLU A 43 15.71 -6.94 -1.49
CA GLU A 43 14.97 -5.93 -0.74
C GLU A 43 13.46 -6.24 -0.70
N PHE A 44 12.89 -6.73 -1.80
CA PHE A 44 11.50 -7.14 -1.83
C PHE A 44 11.24 -8.23 -0.79
N GLU A 45 12.06 -9.27 -0.76
CA GLU A 45 11.91 -10.41 0.14
C GLU A 45 12.16 -10.00 1.60
N ARG A 46 13.15 -9.16 1.87
CA ARG A 46 13.38 -8.61 3.21
C ARG A 46 12.14 -7.85 3.73
N ARG A 47 11.60 -6.94 2.92
CA ARG A 47 10.40 -6.18 3.29
C ARG A 47 9.17 -7.07 3.42
N ARG A 48 9.05 -8.10 2.57
CA ARG A 48 8.00 -9.12 2.66
C ARG A 48 8.03 -9.83 4.01
N GLN A 49 9.21 -10.28 4.43
CA GLN A 49 9.41 -10.92 5.74
C GLN A 49 9.08 -9.97 6.90
N ASP A 50 9.50 -8.71 6.83
CA ASP A 50 9.16 -7.71 7.86
C ASP A 50 7.65 -7.51 7.99
N VAL A 51 6.92 -7.49 6.86
CA VAL A 51 5.45 -7.39 6.85
C VAL A 51 4.79 -8.67 7.36
N GLY A 52 5.34 -9.85 7.03
CA GLY A 52 4.91 -11.13 7.58
C GLY A 52 5.01 -11.17 9.11
N ASN A 53 6.16 -10.77 9.64
CA ASN A 53 6.39 -10.67 11.09
C ASN A 53 5.39 -9.71 11.76
N LEU A 54 5.08 -8.59 11.12
CA LEU A 54 4.08 -7.64 11.61
C LEU A 54 2.68 -8.25 11.61
N ALA A 55 2.30 -8.96 10.54
CA ALA A 55 1.02 -9.65 10.42
C ALA A 55 0.84 -10.70 11.53
N GLU A 56 1.86 -11.53 11.76
CA GLU A 56 1.86 -12.54 12.83
C GLU A 56 1.70 -11.90 14.21
N ARG A 57 2.49 -10.85 14.50
CA ARG A 57 2.45 -10.13 15.77
C ARG A 57 1.06 -9.54 16.05
N LEU A 58 0.43 -8.96 15.04
CA LEU A 58 -0.90 -8.36 15.14
C LEU A 58 -2.05 -9.36 14.94
N LYS A 59 -1.73 -10.62 14.60
CA LYS A 59 -2.69 -11.70 14.28
C LYS A 59 -3.64 -11.31 13.14
N LEU A 60 -3.09 -10.68 12.10
CA LEU A 60 -3.83 -10.26 10.91
C LEU A 60 -3.56 -11.21 9.75
N VAL A 61 -4.53 -11.30 8.83
CA VAL A 61 -4.34 -12.00 7.56
C VAL A 61 -3.42 -11.16 6.67
N LEU A 62 -2.46 -11.82 6.03
CA LEU A 62 -1.58 -11.21 5.03
C LEU A 62 -1.79 -11.90 3.68
N TYR A 63 -2.12 -11.11 2.66
CA TYR A 63 -2.13 -11.51 1.27
C TYR A 63 -0.86 -10.98 0.59
N GLU A 64 -0.19 -11.82 -0.17
CA GLU A 64 1.10 -11.50 -0.80
C GLU A 64 1.01 -11.75 -2.31
N GLU A 65 1.63 -10.86 -3.09
CA GLU A 65 1.88 -11.08 -4.52
C GLU A 65 3.31 -11.55 -4.77
N GLU A 66 3.50 -12.26 -5.88
CA GLU A 66 4.83 -12.61 -6.35
C GLU A 66 5.59 -11.38 -6.85
N TYR A 67 6.92 -11.43 -6.74
CA TYR A 67 7.78 -10.38 -7.27
C TYR A 67 7.88 -10.49 -8.78
N ASP A 68 7.36 -9.49 -9.50
CA ASP A 68 7.54 -9.35 -10.93
C ASP A 68 7.99 -7.94 -11.30
N HIS A 69 9.30 -7.71 -11.18
CA HIS A 69 9.90 -6.42 -11.56
C HIS A 69 9.83 -6.16 -13.07
N SER A 70 9.78 -7.21 -13.90
CA SER A 70 9.76 -7.06 -15.34
C SER A 70 8.43 -6.45 -15.79
N GLU A 71 7.32 -6.94 -15.25
CA GLU A 71 5.98 -6.36 -15.46
C GLU A 71 5.95 -4.87 -15.05
N TRP A 72 6.57 -4.54 -13.91
CA TRP A 72 6.66 -3.16 -13.47
C TRP A 72 7.47 -2.27 -14.42
N LEU A 73 8.63 -2.75 -14.90
CA LEU A 73 9.46 -2.03 -15.87
C LEU A 73 8.71 -1.79 -17.18
N GLU A 74 7.97 -2.79 -17.67
CA GLU A 74 7.11 -2.67 -18.85
C GLU A 74 6.01 -1.62 -18.65
N TYR A 75 5.44 -1.54 -17.44
CA TYR A 75 4.41 -0.56 -17.10
C TYR A 75 4.91 0.89 -17.08
N ILE A 76 6.21 1.12 -16.82
CA ILE A 76 6.81 2.46 -16.72
C ILE A 76 7.68 2.87 -17.91
N VAL A 77 7.66 2.11 -19.01
CA VAL A 77 8.48 2.40 -20.20
C VAL A 77 8.39 3.87 -20.60
N GLY A 78 9.55 4.50 -20.80
CA GLY A 78 9.70 5.91 -21.14
C GLY A 78 9.70 6.88 -19.95
N LEU A 79 9.51 6.39 -18.72
CA LEU A 79 9.53 7.18 -17.48
C LEU A 79 10.65 6.75 -16.52
N GLU A 80 11.61 5.94 -16.98
CA GLU A 80 12.63 5.31 -16.14
C GLU A 80 13.49 6.33 -15.39
N LYS A 81 13.77 7.47 -16.06
CA LYS A 81 14.62 8.56 -15.56
C LYS A 81 13.86 9.70 -14.88
N GLU A 82 12.54 9.58 -14.76
CA GLU A 82 11.74 10.62 -14.10
C GLU A 82 12.13 10.77 -12.62
N PRO A 83 12.23 12.01 -12.11
CA PRO A 83 12.55 12.26 -10.71
C PRO A 83 11.42 11.79 -9.78
N GLU A 84 11.73 11.61 -8.50
CA GLU A 84 10.70 11.37 -7.48
C GLU A 84 9.74 12.56 -7.41
N GLY A 85 8.44 12.26 -7.33
CA GLY A 85 7.35 13.24 -7.45
C GLY A 85 6.97 13.62 -8.89
N GLY A 86 7.67 13.07 -9.90
CA GLY A 86 7.35 13.21 -11.32
C GLY A 86 6.31 12.21 -11.82
N ALA A 87 6.21 12.06 -13.15
CA ALA A 87 5.16 11.26 -13.79
C ALA A 87 5.21 9.78 -13.40
N ARG A 88 6.41 9.23 -13.16
CA ARG A 88 6.62 7.86 -12.69
C ARG A 88 5.92 7.56 -11.37
N CYS A 89 5.84 8.53 -10.45
CA CYS A 89 5.17 8.31 -9.17
C CYS A 89 3.67 8.09 -9.32
N ARG A 90 3.01 8.83 -10.22
CA ARG A 90 1.59 8.61 -10.53
C ARG A 90 1.36 7.19 -11.07
N LYS A 91 2.19 6.76 -12.03
CA LYS A 91 2.15 5.39 -12.57
C LYS A 91 2.34 4.32 -11.49
N CYS A 92 3.23 4.56 -10.53
CA CYS A 92 3.43 3.66 -9.40
C CYS A 92 2.20 3.54 -8.51
N PHE A 93 1.48 4.63 -8.28
CA PHE A 93 0.22 4.59 -7.55
C PHE A 93 -0.86 3.88 -8.34
N GLU A 94 -0.99 4.14 -9.65
CA GLU A 94 -1.94 3.46 -10.54
C GLU A 94 -1.73 1.95 -10.50
N TYR A 95 -0.50 1.49 -10.69
CA TYR A 95 -0.15 0.06 -10.67
C TYR A 95 -0.47 -0.61 -9.33
N ASN A 96 -0.06 0.01 -8.21
CA ASN A 96 -0.28 -0.60 -6.88
C ASN A 96 -1.76 -0.56 -6.47
N ILE A 97 -2.49 0.50 -6.80
CA ILE A 97 -3.93 0.63 -6.47
C ILE A 97 -4.76 -0.32 -7.34
N ASP A 98 -4.43 -0.48 -8.63
CA ASP A 98 -5.10 -1.46 -9.50
C ASP A 98 -4.95 -2.89 -8.95
N LYS A 99 -3.72 -3.29 -8.60
CA LYS A 99 -3.45 -4.59 -7.97
C LYS A 99 -4.20 -4.75 -6.65
N LEU A 100 -4.22 -3.72 -5.80
CA LEU A 100 -4.95 -3.73 -4.53
C LEU A 100 -6.46 -3.88 -4.75
N ALA A 101 -7.05 -3.16 -5.70
CA ALA A 101 -8.48 -3.22 -5.99
C ALA A 101 -8.89 -4.60 -6.52
N LYS A 102 -8.07 -5.20 -7.40
CA LYS A 102 -8.24 -6.58 -7.87
C LYS A 102 -8.19 -7.57 -6.71
N LYS A 103 -7.18 -7.45 -5.83
CA LYS A 103 -7.08 -8.33 -4.65
C LYS A 103 -8.27 -8.16 -3.71
N ALA A 104 -8.71 -6.93 -3.46
CA ALA A 104 -9.88 -6.67 -2.62
C ALA A 104 -11.14 -7.37 -3.19
N ALA A 105 -11.36 -7.28 -4.51
CA ALA A 105 -12.45 -7.97 -5.17
C ALA A 105 -12.33 -9.50 -5.08
N GLU A 106 -11.14 -10.07 -5.31
CA GLU A 106 -10.88 -11.52 -5.17
C GLU A 106 -11.20 -12.04 -3.77
N GLN A 107 -10.90 -11.25 -2.74
CA GLN A 107 -11.13 -11.61 -1.34
C GLN A 107 -12.50 -11.17 -0.81
N ASN A 108 -13.37 -10.59 -1.65
CA ASN A 108 -14.68 -10.03 -1.27
C ASN A 108 -14.59 -8.99 -0.13
N ILE A 109 -13.58 -8.12 -0.17
CA ILE A 109 -13.38 -7.03 0.78
C ILE A 109 -13.83 -5.71 0.15
N ASP A 110 -14.87 -5.10 0.72
CA ASP A 110 -15.53 -3.92 0.15
C ASP A 110 -14.71 -2.63 0.23
N ASN A 111 -13.75 -2.55 1.15
CA ASN A 111 -12.97 -1.35 1.38
C ASN A 111 -11.47 -1.64 1.31
N PHE A 112 -10.72 -0.71 0.76
CA PHE A 112 -9.27 -0.82 0.71
C PHE A 112 -8.58 0.53 0.79
N THR A 113 -7.35 0.54 1.26
CA THR A 113 -6.53 1.74 1.37
C THR A 113 -5.05 1.41 1.29
N THR A 114 -4.18 2.42 1.36
CA THR A 114 -2.74 2.24 1.18
C THR A 114 -1.93 3.05 2.18
N THR A 115 -0.89 2.45 2.74
CA THR A 115 0.07 3.14 3.62
C THR A 115 0.95 4.15 2.89
N LEU A 116 0.91 4.21 1.55
CA LEU A 116 1.67 5.18 0.75
C LEU A 116 1.39 6.64 1.13
N THR A 117 0.24 6.93 1.74
CA THR A 117 -0.14 8.28 2.19
C THR A 117 0.66 8.76 3.40
N ILE A 118 1.37 7.86 4.13
CA ILE A 118 2.20 8.24 5.28
C ILE A 118 3.51 8.94 4.87
N SER A 119 4.01 8.70 3.66
CA SER A 119 5.32 9.19 3.23
C SER A 119 5.31 10.71 3.03
N PRO A 120 6.20 11.48 3.68
CA PRO A 120 6.25 12.95 3.53
C PRO A 120 6.63 13.37 2.11
N HIS A 121 7.36 12.51 1.39
CA HIS A 121 7.81 12.76 0.02
C HIS A 121 6.72 12.49 -1.04
N LYS A 122 5.67 11.74 -0.70
CA LYS A 122 4.57 11.41 -1.62
C LYS A 122 3.40 12.37 -1.40
N LYS A 123 2.80 12.86 -2.48
CA LYS A 123 1.61 13.73 -2.39
C LYS A 123 0.36 12.87 -2.22
N SER A 124 -0.24 12.87 -1.04
CA SER A 124 -1.45 12.07 -0.75
C SER A 124 -2.61 12.44 -1.68
N SER A 125 -2.68 13.69 -2.14
CA SER A 125 -3.68 14.14 -3.13
C SER A 125 -3.61 13.37 -4.45
N VAL A 126 -2.41 13.01 -4.91
CA VAL A 126 -2.24 12.23 -6.16
C VAL A 126 -2.68 10.79 -5.95
N ILE A 127 -2.40 10.23 -4.76
CA ILE A 127 -2.84 8.88 -4.40
C ILE A 127 -4.37 8.83 -4.33
N PHE A 128 -5.00 9.85 -3.76
CA PHE A 128 -6.47 9.96 -3.70
C PHE A 128 -7.10 10.16 -5.08
N GLU A 129 -6.50 11.00 -5.94
CA GLU A 129 -6.93 11.14 -7.33
C GLU A 129 -6.96 9.78 -8.04
N VAL A 130 -5.86 9.01 -7.97
CA VAL A 130 -5.79 7.67 -8.56
C VAL A 130 -6.77 6.70 -7.91
N GLY A 131 -6.89 6.74 -6.58
CA GLY A 131 -7.80 5.86 -5.83
C GLY A 131 -9.28 6.13 -6.11
N SER A 132 -9.63 7.38 -6.45
CA SER A 132 -11.02 7.80 -6.70
C SER A 132 -11.68 7.10 -7.90
N ASP A 133 -10.88 6.57 -8.82
CA ASP A 133 -11.34 5.77 -9.95
C ASP A 133 -11.85 4.37 -9.52
N TYR A 134 -11.56 3.93 -8.28
CA TYR A 134 -11.88 2.60 -7.79
C TYR A 134 -12.93 2.66 -6.67
N LYS A 135 -14.08 2.02 -6.90
CA LYS A 135 -15.10 1.86 -5.87
C LYS A 135 -14.55 1.07 -4.69
N GLY A 136 -14.72 1.60 -3.47
CA GLY A 136 -14.24 0.98 -2.22
C GLY A 136 -12.90 1.52 -1.73
N PHE A 137 -12.23 2.38 -2.50
CA PHE A 137 -11.02 3.04 -2.02
C PHE A 137 -11.36 4.03 -0.90
N LEU A 138 -10.64 3.92 0.22
CA LEU A 138 -10.74 4.82 1.37
C LEU A 138 -9.59 5.82 1.35
N GLU A 139 -9.93 7.11 1.33
CA GLU A 139 -9.00 8.23 1.44
C GLU A 139 -8.48 8.42 2.88
N GLU A 140 -7.68 7.46 3.36
CA GLU A 140 -7.03 7.55 4.67
C GLU A 140 -5.71 8.30 4.57
N ASP A 141 -5.67 9.49 5.16
CA ASP A 141 -4.45 10.26 5.31
C ASP A 141 -3.74 9.90 6.62
N PHE A 142 -2.71 9.07 6.52
CA PHE A 142 -1.91 8.62 7.64
C PHE A 142 -0.85 9.64 8.09
N LYS A 143 -0.70 10.80 7.41
CA LYS A 143 0.14 11.91 7.92
C LYS A 143 -0.50 12.68 9.06
N LYS A 144 -1.84 12.68 9.13
CA LYS A 144 -2.58 13.41 10.15
C LYS A 144 -2.32 12.79 11.53
N ASN A 145 -2.34 13.62 12.57
CA ASN A 145 -2.08 13.24 13.97
C ASN A 145 -0.68 12.67 14.24
N ASP A 146 0.36 13.28 13.66
CA ASP A 146 1.78 12.89 13.88
C ASP A 146 2.14 11.44 13.47
N GLY A 147 1.36 10.80 12.58
CA GLY A 147 1.57 9.39 12.19
C GLY A 147 2.97 9.05 11.70
N PHE A 148 3.67 10.00 11.06
CA PHE A 148 5.06 9.84 10.62
C PHE A 148 6.08 9.74 11.77
N LYS A 149 5.79 10.32 12.95
CA LYS A 149 6.72 10.30 14.11
C LYS A 149 6.72 8.98 14.88
N ARG A 150 5.79 8.07 14.55
CA ARG A 150 5.66 6.73 15.15
C ARG A 150 6.15 5.61 14.22
N SER A 151 6.69 5.98 13.05
CA SER A 151 7.21 5.08 12.00
C SER A 151 8.72 4.90 12.08
#